data_AF-A0A958WSM5-F1
#
_entry.id   AF-A0A958WSM5-F1
#
_cell.length_a   1.000
_cell.length_b   1.000
_cell.length_c   1.000
_cell.angle_alpha   90.00
_cell.angle_beta   90.00
_cell.angle_gamma   90.00
#
_symmetry.space_group_name_H-M   'P 1'
#
loop_
_entity.id
_entity.type
_entity.pdbx_description
1 polymer ?
#
loop_
_entity_poly.entity_id
_entity_poly.type
_entity_poly.pdbx_seq_one_letter_code
_entity_poly.pdbx_strand_id
1 'polypeptide(L)'
;MGQVTDRIRMQVGEGELSEAIETLTSFLKTVGGELYNQSIFLKGKHKEYEREKILGMGDKPELRSQISMAVLNLADDIDERQLENPPTSKDFTNMAPKTEHIRQQQQQFQQQPQFQQDNPHFQAQCIFQGDMAQYYLAYDNSIWMYNPLNNQTFQVGMKLPSQDFRFAWTLFMTATGIYYLVDRANIIWGQNFGMPVQVGFVKNL
;
A
#
# COMPACT_ATOMS: atom_id res chain seq x y z
N MET A 1 11.44 15.09 16.30
CA MET A 1 11.97 14.49 15.06
C MET A 1 12.46 13.08 15.42
N GLY A 2 11.63 12.03 15.32
CA GLY A 2 11.98 10.67 15.80
C GLY A 2 11.29 10.24 17.11
N GLN A 3 10.84 11.18 17.95
CA GLN A 3 10.19 10.86 19.23
C GLN A 3 8.96 9.94 19.13
N VAL A 4 8.23 9.94 18.01
CA VAL A 4 7.05 9.07 17.83
C VAL A 4 7.46 7.67 17.38
N THR A 5 8.36 7.54 16.40
CA THR A 5 8.85 6.26 15.92
C THR A 5 9.70 5.56 16.98
N ASP A 6 10.49 6.31 17.75
CA ASP A 6 11.22 5.80 18.93
C ASP A 6 10.29 5.33 20.04
N ARG A 7 9.20 6.07 20.30
CA ARG A 7 8.17 5.66 21.27
C ARG A 7 7.46 4.38 20.83
N ILE A 8 7.16 4.24 19.54
CA ILE A 8 6.57 3.01 18.97
C ILE A 8 7.52 1.83 19.15
N ARG A 9 8.82 2.00 18.84
CA ARG A 9 9.84 0.96 19.02
C ARG A 9 9.95 0.54 20.49
N MET A 10 9.93 1.50 21.42
CA MET A 10 9.97 1.24 22.86
C MET A 10 8.75 0.44 23.32
N GLN A 11 7.53 0.86 22.94
CA GLN A 11 6.29 0.17 23.31
C GLN A 11 6.23 -1.26 22.77
N VAL A 12 6.75 -1.51 21.54
CA VAL A 12 6.88 -2.88 21.02
C VAL A 12 7.88 -3.69 21.84
N GLY A 13 9.03 -3.11 22.21
CA GLY A 13 10.05 -3.76 23.04
C GLY A 13 9.59 -4.10 24.46
N GLU A 14 8.72 -3.28 25.04
CA GLU A 14 8.09 -3.50 26.34
C GLU A 14 6.90 -4.47 26.28
N GLY A 15 6.51 -4.90 25.08
CA GLY A 15 5.42 -5.84 24.85
C GLY A 15 4.03 -5.20 24.79
N GLU A 16 3.95 -3.87 24.83
CA GLU A 16 2.74 -3.05 24.78
C GLU A 16 2.27 -2.81 23.34
N LEU A 17 2.05 -3.90 22.60
CA LEU A 17 1.72 -3.85 21.17
C LEU A 17 0.44 -3.06 20.87
N SER A 18 -0.54 -3.11 21.77
CA SER A 18 -1.78 -2.34 21.63
C SER A 18 -1.50 -0.84 21.66
N GLU A 19 -0.66 -0.37 22.59
CA GLU A 19 -0.30 1.04 22.71
C GLU A 19 0.56 1.53 21.54
N ALA A 20 1.46 0.68 21.05
CA ALA A 20 2.28 0.95 19.87
C ALA A 20 1.40 1.19 18.64
N ILE A 21 0.39 0.34 18.41
CA ILE A 21 -0.54 0.46 17.28
C ILE A 21 -1.38 1.73 17.41
N GLU A 22 -1.89 2.04 18.61
CA GLU A 22 -2.68 3.26 18.80
C GLU A 22 -1.87 4.53 18.59
N THR A 23 -0.63 4.55 19.08
CA THR A 23 0.31 5.65 18.85
C THR A 23 0.61 5.82 17.37
N LEU A 24 0.89 4.73 16.65
CA LEU A 24 1.11 4.70 15.21
C LEU A 24 -0.10 5.20 14.42
N THR A 25 -1.30 4.65 14.68
CA THR A 25 -2.53 5.06 13.99
C THR A 25 -2.89 6.51 14.26
N SER A 26 -2.73 6.98 15.50
CA SER A 26 -3.01 8.38 15.86
C SER A 26 -2.08 9.34 15.12
N PHE A 27 -0.79 9.02 15.07
CA PHE A 27 0.19 9.80 14.32
C PHE A 27 -0.10 9.82 12.82
N LEU A 28 -0.39 8.65 12.23
CA LEU A 28 -0.65 8.54 10.80
C LEU A 28 -2.02 9.12 10.41
N LYS A 29 -2.96 9.28 11.34
CA LYS A 29 -4.25 9.92 11.06
C LYS A 29 -4.11 11.36 10.57
N THR A 30 -3.11 12.10 11.03
CA THR A 30 -2.86 13.47 10.57
C THR A 30 -2.18 13.52 9.22
N VAL A 31 -1.47 12.44 8.83
CA VAL A 31 -0.78 12.30 7.55
C VAL A 31 -1.71 11.76 6.47
N GLY A 32 -2.61 10.85 6.84
CA GLY A 32 -3.52 10.17 5.92
C GLY A 32 -2.80 9.23 4.94
N GLY A 33 -3.51 8.85 3.88
CA GLY A 33 -2.95 8.05 2.78
C GLY A 33 -2.64 6.60 3.15
N GLU A 34 -1.71 6.01 2.41
CA GLU A 34 -1.43 4.58 2.44
C GLU A 34 -0.93 4.08 3.80
N LEU A 35 0.00 4.81 4.43
CA LEU A 35 0.51 4.42 5.75
C LEU A 35 -0.60 4.41 6.81
N TYR A 36 -1.51 5.39 6.77
CA TYR A 36 -2.67 5.42 7.66
C TYR A 36 -3.59 4.21 7.44
N ASN A 37 -3.89 3.87 6.19
CA ASN A 37 -4.71 2.70 5.86
C ASN A 37 -4.07 1.40 6.38
N GLN A 38 -2.75 1.25 6.23
CA GLN A 38 -2.01 0.11 6.76
C GLN A 38 -2.06 0.06 8.29
N SER A 39 -1.95 1.22 8.98
CA SER A 39 -2.08 1.29 10.44
C SER A 39 -3.48 0.86 10.93
N ILE A 40 -4.55 1.22 10.20
CA ILE A 40 -5.92 0.82 10.51
C ILE A 40 -6.11 -0.68 10.30
N PHE A 41 -5.52 -1.24 9.24
CA PHE A 41 -5.53 -2.67 8.99
C PHE A 41 -4.83 -3.45 10.13
N LEU A 42 -3.65 -2.99 10.57
CA LEU A 42 -2.94 -3.58 11.71
C LEU A 42 -3.74 -3.50 13.01
N LYS A 43 -4.42 -2.38 13.26
CA LYS A 43 -5.35 -2.24 14.39
C LYS A 43 -6.49 -3.27 14.32
N GLY A 44 -7.04 -3.50 13.13
CA GLY A 44 -8.04 -4.54 12.90
C GLY A 44 -7.52 -5.94 13.19
N LYS A 45 -6.31 -6.26 12.69
CA LYS A 45 -5.65 -7.55 12.90
C LYS A 45 -5.30 -7.83 14.36
N HIS A 46 -4.82 -6.82 15.08
CA HIS A 46 -4.56 -6.94 16.51
C HIS A 46 -5.84 -7.17 17.32
N LYS A 47 -6.93 -6.47 16.96
CA LYS A 47 -8.24 -6.68 17.60
C LYS A 47 -8.78 -8.09 17.34
N GLU A 48 -8.56 -8.64 16.15
CA GLU A 48 -8.90 -10.02 15.81
C GLU A 48 -8.09 -11.01 16.66
N TYR A 49 -6.77 -10.82 16.76
CA TYR A 49 -5.88 -11.62 17.64
C TYR A 49 -6.33 -11.58 19.10
N GLU A 50 -6.58 -10.40 19.67
CA GLU A 50 -7.05 -10.26 21.05
C GLU A 50 -8.42 -10.93 21.26
N ARG A 51 -9.32 -10.83 20.27
CA ARG A 51 -10.62 -11.51 20.33
C ARG A 51 -10.46 -13.02 20.34
N GLU A 52 -9.62 -13.58 19.47
CA GLU A 52 -9.36 -15.03 19.41
C GLU A 52 -8.71 -15.54 20.70
N LYS A 53 -7.79 -14.76 21.27
CA LYS A 53 -7.15 -15.04 22.56
C LYS A 53 -8.16 -15.08 23.71
N ILE A 54 -9.06 -14.09 23.80
CA ILE A 54 -10.13 -14.04 24.81
C ILE A 54 -11.11 -15.22 24.65
N LEU A 55 -11.41 -15.61 23.40
CA LEU A 55 -12.27 -16.75 23.09
C LEU A 55 -11.61 -18.10 23.35
N GLY A 56 -10.37 -18.13 23.84
CA GLY A 56 -9.67 -19.37 24.19
C GLY A 56 -9.23 -20.20 22.98
N MET A 57 -9.16 -19.61 21.78
CA MET A 57 -8.75 -20.30 20.55
C MET A 57 -7.22 -20.51 20.44
N GLY A 58 -6.51 -20.40 21.57
CA GLY A 58 -5.06 -20.49 21.67
C GLY A 58 -4.38 -19.14 21.48
N ASP A 59 -3.30 -18.92 22.24
CA ASP A 59 -2.39 -17.81 21.96
C ASP A 59 -1.64 -18.13 20.65
N LYS A 60 -1.68 -17.20 19.69
CA LYS A 60 -0.98 -17.30 18.41
C LYS A 60 0.26 -16.39 18.46
N PRO A 61 1.35 -16.80 19.13
CA PRO A 61 2.53 -15.96 19.29
C PRO A 61 3.17 -15.56 17.96
N GLU A 62 3.02 -16.37 16.92
CA GLU A 62 3.46 -16.06 15.55
C GLU A 62 2.70 -14.87 14.99
N LEU A 63 1.39 -14.81 15.19
CA LEU A 63 0.56 -13.70 14.71
C LEU A 63 0.89 -12.41 15.47
N ARG A 64 1.10 -12.49 16.79
CA ARG A 64 1.57 -11.36 17.61
C ARG A 64 2.94 -10.84 17.14
N SER A 65 3.86 -11.74 16.84
CA SER A 65 5.19 -11.40 16.30
C SER A 65 5.10 -10.73 14.94
N GLN A 66 4.25 -11.25 14.04
CA GLN A 66 3.99 -10.65 12.72
C GLN A 66 3.43 -9.23 12.82
N ILE A 67 2.45 -9.00 13.72
CA ILE A 67 1.90 -7.67 13.95
C ILE A 67 2.97 -6.72 14.52
N SER A 68 3.80 -7.20 15.45
CA SER A 68 4.90 -6.42 16.04
C SER A 68 5.91 -5.98 14.99
N MET A 69 6.35 -6.88 14.11
CA MET A 69 7.26 -6.54 13.01
C MET A 69 6.63 -5.57 12.01
N ALA A 70 5.34 -5.73 11.70
CA ALA A 70 4.65 -4.83 10.77
C ALA A 70 4.55 -3.40 11.33
N VAL A 71 4.30 -3.24 12.63
CA VAL A 71 4.32 -1.94 13.31
C VAL A 71 5.70 -1.30 13.25
N LEU A 72 6.78 -2.08 13.46
CA LEU A 72 8.15 -1.60 13.37
C LEU A 72 8.52 -1.17 11.93
N ASN A 73 8.18 -1.97 10.92
CA ASN A 73 8.45 -1.60 9.52
C ASN A 73 7.72 -0.31 9.13
N LEU A 74 6.49 -0.11 9.60
CA LEU A 74 5.76 1.14 9.38
C LEU A 74 6.41 2.34 10.09
N ALA A 75 7.04 2.14 11.24
CA ALA A 75 7.83 3.18 11.91
C ALA A 75 9.08 3.54 11.10
N ASP A 76 9.74 2.55 10.49
CA ASP A 76 10.90 2.77 9.62
C ASP A 76 10.49 3.51 8.33
N ASP A 77 9.37 3.12 7.70
CA ASP A 77 8.81 3.79 6.51
C ASP A 77 8.46 5.26 6.80
N ILE A 78 8.01 5.58 8.03
CA ILE A 78 7.76 6.96 8.46
C ILE A 78 9.07 7.75 8.50
N ASP A 79 10.12 7.18 9.11
CA ASP A 79 11.41 7.83 9.23
C ASP A 79 12.02 8.09 7.84
N GLU A 80 11.96 7.12 6.93
CA GLU A 80 12.46 7.26 5.54
C GLU A 80 11.71 8.36 4.76
N ARG A 81 10.37 8.41 4.83
CA ARG A 81 9.58 9.43 4.11
C ARG A 81 9.73 10.84 4.70
N GLN A 82 10.03 10.97 5.99
CA GLN A 82 10.34 12.27 6.60
C GLN A 82 11.76 12.77 6.29
N LEU A 83 12.69 11.86 6.01
CA LEU A 83 14.03 12.19 5.48
C LEU A 83 13.96 12.71 4.04
N GLU A 84 13.05 12.20 3.22
CA GLU A 84 12.87 12.63 1.83
C GLU A 84 12.05 13.93 1.68
N ASN A 85 11.27 14.32 2.69
CA ASN A 85 10.54 15.59 2.72
C ASN A 85 10.70 16.27 4.10
N PRO A 86 11.74 17.09 4.33
CA PRO A 86 11.75 17.95 5.50
C PRO A 86 10.53 18.87 5.43
N PRO A 87 9.75 19.03 6.52
CA PRO A 87 8.54 19.83 6.47
C PRO A 87 8.92 21.29 6.26
N THR A 88 8.73 21.78 5.03
CA THR A 88 8.58 23.22 4.79
C THR A 88 7.35 23.68 5.58
N SER A 89 7.60 24.36 6.68
CA SER A 89 6.62 25.15 7.40
C SER A 89 5.93 26.10 6.42
N LYS A 90 4.66 25.86 6.14
CA LYS A 90 3.74 26.93 5.75
C LYS A 90 2.43 26.76 6.52
N ASP A 91 2.33 27.58 7.55
CA ASP A 91 1.07 28.18 7.98
C ASP A 91 0.17 28.43 6.78
N PHE A 92 -1.07 27.98 6.84
CA PHE A 92 -2.22 28.75 6.36
C PHE A 92 -3.48 28.22 7.07
N THR A 93 -3.84 28.91 8.15
CA THR A 93 -5.24 29.20 8.48
C THR A 93 -6.02 29.46 7.20
N ASN A 94 -7.05 28.65 6.93
CA ASN A 94 -8.32 29.14 6.41
C ASN A 94 -9.41 28.09 6.61
N MET A 95 -10.40 28.48 7.41
CA MET A 95 -11.70 27.85 7.51
C MET A 95 -12.38 27.83 6.13
N ALA A 96 -13.06 26.74 5.80
CA ALA A 96 -14.20 26.79 4.88
C ALA A 96 -15.32 25.86 5.39
N PRO A 97 -16.60 26.29 5.33
CA PRO A 97 -17.71 25.62 5.98
C PRO A 97 -18.42 24.58 5.10
N LYS A 98 -19.26 23.78 5.75
CA LYS A 98 -20.20 22.79 5.22
C LYS A 98 -20.95 23.25 3.95
N THR A 99 -21.11 22.36 2.98
CA THR A 99 -22.40 22.19 2.29
C THR A 99 -22.53 20.78 1.68
N GLU A 100 -23.63 20.10 2.00
CA GLU A 100 -24.12 18.90 1.33
C GLU A 100 -24.60 19.23 -0.08
N HIS A 101 -24.43 18.32 -1.05
CA HIS A 101 -25.48 18.03 -2.02
C HIS A 101 -25.33 16.65 -2.67
N ILE A 102 -26.44 15.91 -2.56
CA ILE A 102 -26.79 14.69 -3.29
C ILE A 102 -27.10 15.07 -4.74
N ARG A 103 -26.54 14.37 -5.75
CA ARG A 103 -27.26 14.08 -7.01
C ARG A 103 -26.56 13.06 -7.93
N GLN A 104 -27.32 11.98 -8.18
CA GLN A 104 -27.61 11.32 -9.46
C GLN A 104 -26.49 10.73 -10.32
N GLN A 105 -26.57 9.39 -10.41
CA GLN A 105 -26.16 8.59 -11.57
C GLN A 105 -26.63 9.23 -12.88
N GLN A 106 -25.70 9.39 -13.83
CA GLN A 106 -25.97 9.25 -15.26
C GLN A 106 -24.77 8.59 -15.94
N GLN A 107 -25.04 7.45 -16.57
CA GLN A 107 -24.18 6.84 -17.57
C GLN A 107 -24.08 7.80 -18.77
N GLN A 108 -22.85 8.20 -19.11
CA GLN A 108 -22.53 8.68 -20.45
C GLN A 108 -21.25 7.98 -20.92
N PHE A 109 -21.42 7.11 -21.92
CA PHE A 109 -20.36 6.76 -22.85
C PHE A 109 -20.14 7.97 -23.77
N GLN A 110 -18.95 8.59 -23.77
CA GLN A 110 -18.26 9.01 -24.99
C GLN A 110 -16.89 9.65 -24.72
N GLN A 111 -16.01 9.44 -25.70
CA GLN A 111 -14.70 10.03 -25.98
C GLN A 111 -13.46 9.32 -25.41
N GLN A 112 -12.75 8.68 -26.35
CA GLN A 112 -11.32 8.39 -26.24
C GLN A 112 -10.57 9.67 -25.90
N PRO A 113 -9.83 9.73 -24.78
CA PRO A 113 -8.81 10.76 -24.66
C PRO A 113 -7.65 10.38 -25.60
N GLN A 114 -7.44 11.19 -26.64
CA GLN A 114 -6.10 11.39 -27.18
C GLN A 114 -5.28 11.92 -26.01
N PHE A 115 -4.46 11.07 -25.39
CA PHE A 115 -3.57 11.52 -24.34
C PHE A 115 -2.39 12.26 -24.96
N GLN A 116 -2.41 13.57 -24.73
CA GLN A 116 -1.21 14.36 -24.55
C GLN A 116 -0.28 13.64 -23.59
N GLN A 117 1.00 13.76 -23.89
CA GLN A 117 2.15 13.17 -23.21
C GLN A 117 2.37 13.80 -21.82
N ASP A 118 1.31 13.96 -21.03
CA ASP A 118 1.39 14.29 -19.62
C ASP A 118 1.77 13.00 -18.89
N ASN A 119 3.08 12.77 -18.79
CA ASN A 119 3.71 11.68 -18.05
C ASN A 119 2.94 11.39 -16.76
N PRO A 120 2.25 10.25 -16.65
CA PRO A 120 1.76 9.83 -15.35
C PRO A 120 2.99 9.71 -14.46
N HIS A 121 2.95 10.33 -13.28
CA HIS A 121 4.01 10.21 -12.30
C HIS A 121 4.12 8.73 -11.90
N PHE A 122 5.00 8.00 -12.59
CA PHE A 122 5.24 6.58 -12.37
C PHE A 122 6.35 6.45 -11.33
N GLN A 123 6.09 5.64 -10.29
CA GLN A 123 7.07 5.34 -9.25
C GLN A 123 7.96 4.16 -9.62
N ALA A 124 7.44 3.22 -10.42
CA ALA A 124 8.17 2.03 -10.81
C ALA A 124 7.65 1.43 -12.12
N GLN A 125 8.46 0.60 -12.74
CA GLN A 125 8.12 -0.25 -13.87
C GLN A 125 7.99 -1.70 -13.40
N CYS A 126 6.87 -2.35 -13.72
CA CYS A 126 6.67 -3.78 -13.51
C CYS A 126 7.05 -4.52 -14.79
N ILE A 127 8.02 -5.42 -14.72
CA ILE A 127 8.53 -6.18 -15.86
C ILE A 127 8.13 -7.65 -15.68
N PHE A 128 7.29 -8.14 -16.58
CA PHE A 128 6.92 -9.55 -16.65
C PHE A 128 7.77 -10.27 -17.70
N GLN A 129 8.37 -11.39 -17.32
CA GLN A 129 9.19 -12.20 -18.20
C GLN A 129 8.32 -12.83 -19.29
N GLY A 130 8.64 -12.55 -20.55
CA GLY A 130 7.91 -13.08 -21.71
C GLY A 130 6.71 -12.26 -22.15
N ASP A 131 6.40 -11.15 -21.47
CA ASP A 131 5.41 -10.17 -21.94
C ASP A 131 6.12 -9.04 -22.71
N MET A 132 5.54 -8.63 -23.84
CA MET A 132 6.06 -7.52 -24.64
C MET A 132 5.47 -6.17 -24.22
N ALA A 133 4.37 -6.17 -23.46
CA ALA A 133 3.80 -4.96 -22.92
C ALA A 133 4.65 -4.41 -21.77
N GLN A 134 4.64 -3.09 -21.61
CA GLN A 134 5.30 -2.43 -20.49
C GLN A 134 4.26 -2.07 -19.44
N TYR A 135 4.54 -2.36 -18.18
CA TYR A 135 3.65 -2.05 -17.08
C TYR A 135 4.30 -1.04 -16.16
N TYR A 136 3.53 -0.06 -15.72
CA TYR A 136 3.99 1.02 -14.88
C TYR A 136 3.09 1.17 -13.67
N LEU A 137 3.70 1.33 -12.50
CA LEU A 137 3.04 1.61 -11.25
C LEU A 137 3.06 3.13 -11.03
N ALA A 138 1.89 3.75 -10.93
CA ALA A 138 1.73 5.16 -10.62
C ALA A 138 1.68 5.41 -9.10
N TYR A 139 1.90 6.65 -8.66
CA TYR A 139 1.88 7.02 -7.22
C TYR A 139 0.52 6.81 -6.54
N ASP A 140 -0.57 6.77 -7.31
CA ASP A 140 -1.92 6.48 -6.84
C ASP A 140 -2.20 4.97 -6.71
N ASN A 141 -1.16 4.13 -6.80
CA ASN A 141 -1.22 2.67 -6.80
C ASN A 141 -1.92 2.05 -8.02
N SER A 142 -2.25 2.81 -9.07
CA SER A 142 -2.76 2.23 -10.30
C SER A 142 -1.65 1.59 -11.14
N ILE A 143 -1.96 0.47 -11.80
CA ILE A 143 -1.06 -0.19 -12.76
C ILE A 143 -1.54 0.16 -14.17
N TRP A 144 -0.67 0.78 -14.95
CA TRP A 144 -0.91 1.16 -16.33
C TRP A 144 -0.11 0.25 -17.25
N MET A 145 -0.74 -0.19 -18.33
CA MET A 145 -0.06 -0.90 -19.41
C MET A 145 0.13 0.03 -20.58
N TYR A 146 1.35 0.09 -21.09
CA TYR A 146 1.70 0.70 -22.36
C TYR A 146 1.89 -0.41 -23.40
N ASN A 147 1.06 -0.38 -24.44
CA ASN A 147 1.20 -1.31 -25.56
C ASN A 147 1.98 -0.62 -26.69
N PRO A 148 3.21 -1.07 -26.99
CA PRO A 148 4.06 -0.45 -28.02
C PRO A 148 3.53 -0.66 -29.44
N LEU A 149 2.61 -1.62 -29.66
CA LEU A 149 2.09 -1.92 -31.00
C LEU A 149 1.02 -0.92 -31.45
N ASN A 150 0.28 -0.33 -30.51
CA ASN A 150 -0.81 0.60 -30.82
C ASN A 150 -0.68 1.95 -30.10
N ASN A 151 0.41 2.19 -29.36
CA ASN A 151 0.69 3.39 -28.57
C ASN A 151 -0.44 3.76 -27.59
N GLN A 152 -1.20 2.77 -27.12
CA GLN A 152 -2.25 3.01 -26.13
C GLN A 152 -1.75 2.75 -24.73
N THR A 153 -2.18 3.60 -23.81
CA THR A 153 -1.96 3.46 -22.37
C THR A 153 -3.31 3.33 -21.68
N PHE A 154 -3.48 2.31 -20.86
CA PHE A 154 -4.71 2.13 -20.09
C PHE A 154 -4.42 1.45 -18.76
N GLN A 155 -5.26 1.74 -17.77
CA GLN A 155 -5.18 1.10 -16.48
C GLN A 155 -5.58 -0.37 -16.61
N VAL A 156 -4.72 -1.26 -16.14
CA VAL A 156 -4.91 -2.72 -16.19
C VAL A 156 -5.01 -3.35 -14.82
N GLY A 157 -4.71 -2.59 -13.76
CA GLY A 157 -4.67 -3.14 -12.42
C GLY A 157 -4.42 -2.12 -11.34
N MET A 158 -4.10 -2.64 -10.16
CA MET A 158 -3.77 -1.87 -8.98
C MET A 158 -2.80 -2.63 -8.06
N LYS A 159 -1.97 -1.88 -7.37
CA LYS A 159 -1.20 -2.34 -6.22
C LYS A 159 -2.12 -2.35 -5.00
N LEU A 160 -2.15 -3.48 -4.32
CA LEU A 160 -2.91 -3.76 -3.11
C LEU A 160 -1.95 -4.15 -1.98
N PRO A 161 -2.33 -3.92 -0.71
CA PRO A 161 -1.57 -4.47 0.41
C PRO A 161 -1.56 -6.01 0.35
N SER A 162 -0.43 -6.61 0.70
CA SER A 162 -0.32 -8.06 0.83
C SER A 162 -1.02 -8.53 2.12
N GLN A 163 -1.70 -9.67 2.07
CA GLN A 163 -2.18 -10.37 3.26
C GLN A 163 -1.12 -11.32 3.85
N ASP A 164 -0.04 -11.56 3.11
CA ASP A 164 1.09 -12.41 3.50
C ASP A 164 2.33 -11.53 3.75
N PHE A 165 2.86 -11.61 4.98
CA PHE A 165 3.97 -10.78 5.46
C PHE A 165 5.28 -11.00 4.71
N ARG A 166 5.44 -12.14 4.01
CA ARG A 166 6.62 -12.44 3.17
C ARG A 166 6.70 -11.52 1.95
N PHE A 167 5.56 -10.96 1.55
CA PHE A 167 5.42 -10.10 0.39
C PHE A 167 5.16 -8.67 0.81
N ALA A 168 5.77 -7.72 0.11
CA ALA A 168 5.61 -6.29 0.35
C ALA A 168 4.20 -5.82 -0.05
N TRP A 169 3.70 -6.31 -1.18
CA TRP A 169 2.40 -5.94 -1.73
C TRP A 169 1.93 -6.96 -2.78
N THR A 170 0.70 -6.81 -3.23
CA THR A 170 0.06 -7.65 -4.23
C THR A 170 -0.31 -6.82 -5.45
N LEU A 171 -0.03 -7.32 -6.64
CA LEU A 171 -0.46 -6.75 -7.91
C LEU A 171 -1.74 -7.45 -8.36
N PHE A 172 -2.84 -6.71 -8.48
CA PHE A 172 -4.09 -7.22 -9.05
C PHE A 172 -4.24 -6.76 -10.49
N MET A 173 -4.22 -7.70 -11.44
CA MET A 173 -4.50 -7.43 -12.86
C MET A 173 -5.99 -7.58 -13.14
N THR A 174 -6.69 -6.46 -13.33
CA THR A 174 -8.13 -6.43 -13.60
C THR A 174 -8.48 -7.14 -14.92
N ALA A 175 -7.62 -7.07 -15.92
CA ALA A 175 -7.86 -7.70 -17.23
C ALA A 175 -7.93 -9.24 -17.14
N THR A 176 -7.18 -9.86 -16.23
CA THR A 176 -7.10 -11.32 -16.09
C THR A 176 -7.71 -11.84 -14.80
N GLY A 177 -8.00 -10.96 -13.83
CA GLY A 177 -8.42 -11.33 -12.48
C GLY A 177 -7.30 -11.99 -11.65
N ILE A 178 -6.06 -11.93 -12.11
CA ILE A 178 -4.92 -12.61 -11.48
C ILE A 178 -4.27 -11.71 -10.44
N TYR A 179 -3.88 -12.32 -9.32
CA TYR A 179 -3.07 -11.71 -8.29
C TYR A 179 -1.63 -12.21 -8.40
N TYR A 180 -0.68 -11.28 -8.42
CA TYR A 180 0.74 -11.56 -8.29
C TYR A 180 1.23 -11.03 -6.96
N LEU A 181 2.17 -11.73 -6.34
CA LEU A 181 2.76 -11.33 -5.07
C LEU A 181 4.11 -10.67 -5.34
N VAL A 182 4.37 -9.52 -4.73
CA VAL A 182 5.64 -8.81 -4.90
C VAL A 182 6.39 -8.83 -3.59
N ASP A 183 7.59 -9.41 -3.60
CA ASP A 183 8.41 -9.47 -2.39
C ASP A 183 9.18 -8.15 -2.14
N ARG A 184 9.87 -8.09 -1.01
CA ARG A 184 10.66 -6.91 -0.62
C ARG A 184 11.92 -6.71 -1.45
N ALA A 185 12.33 -7.73 -2.21
CA ALA A 185 13.41 -7.64 -3.19
C ALA A 185 12.89 -7.21 -4.57
N ASN A 186 11.63 -6.77 -4.65
CA ASN A 186 10.94 -6.37 -5.88
C ASN A 186 10.77 -7.51 -6.89
N ILE A 187 10.77 -8.77 -6.48
CA ILE A 187 10.49 -9.89 -7.37
C ILE A 187 8.98 -10.09 -7.45
N ILE A 188 8.47 -10.27 -8.67
CA ILE A 188 7.06 -10.59 -8.92
C ILE A 188 6.92 -12.12 -9.00
N TRP A 189 6.06 -12.65 -8.14
CA TRP A 189 5.75 -14.06 -8.01
C TRP A 189 4.32 -14.34 -8.51
N GLY A 190 4.19 -15.34 -9.37
CA GLY A 190 2.92 -15.90 -9.81
C GLY A 190 2.73 -17.33 -9.32
N GLN A 191 1.63 -17.97 -9.73
CA GLN A 191 1.40 -19.39 -9.51
C GLN A 191 1.42 -20.15 -10.83
N ASN A 192 2.17 -21.25 -10.87
CA ASN A 192 2.14 -22.21 -11.98
C ASN A 192 1.89 -23.61 -11.41
N PHE A 193 0.75 -24.23 -11.77
CA PHE A 193 0.30 -25.51 -11.20
C PHE A 193 0.35 -25.58 -9.66
N GLY A 194 0.04 -24.47 -8.98
CA GLY A 194 0.06 -24.37 -7.52
C GLY A 194 1.44 -24.12 -6.89
N MET A 195 2.52 -24.11 -7.67
CA MET A 195 3.86 -23.74 -7.18
C MET A 195 4.14 -22.25 -7.42
N PRO A 196 4.77 -21.54 -6.47
CA PRO A 196 5.22 -20.18 -6.68
C PRO A 196 6.34 -20.16 -7.71
N VAL A 197 6.21 -19.30 -8.73
CA VAL A 197 7.24 -19.11 -9.75
C VAL A 197 7.52 -17.62 -9.90
N GLN A 198 8.78 -17.26 -10.07
CA GLN A 198 9.15 -15.91 -10.44
C GLN A 198 8.65 -15.64 -11.86
N VAL A 199 7.86 -14.60 -12.02
CA VAL A 199 7.30 -14.18 -13.31
C VAL A 199 7.82 -12.81 -13.73
N GLY A 200 8.57 -12.12 -12.87
CA GLY A 200 8.98 -10.75 -13.16
C GLY A 200 9.74 -10.08 -12.02
N PHE A 201 9.93 -8.78 -12.17
CA PHE A 201 10.47 -7.90 -11.13
C PHE A 201 9.96 -6.47 -11.31
N VAL A 202 10.06 -5.68 -10.25
CA VAL A 202 9.71 -4.27 -10.21
C VAL A 202 11.01 -3.46 -10.18
N LYS A 203 11.11 -2.47 -11.05
CA LYS A 203 12.25 -1.57 -11.15
C LYS A 203 11.78 -0.16 -10.84
N ASN A 204 12.26 0.43 -9.75
CA ASN A 204 11.99 1.83 -9.41
C ASN A 204 12.57 2.75 -10.49
N LEU A 205 11.87 3.84 -10.79
CA LEU A 205 12.21 4.83 -11.82
C LEU A 205 12.90 6.06 -11.24
#